data_AF-A0A392P7D8-F1
#
_entry.id   AF-A0A392P7D8-F1
#
_cell.length_a   1.000
_cell.length_b   1.000
_cell.length_c   1.000
_cell.angle_alpha   90.00
_cell.angle_beta   90.00
_cell.angle_gamma   90.00
#
_symmetry.space_group_name_H-M   'P 1'
#
loop_
_entity.id
_entity.type
_entity.pdbx_description
1 polymer ?
#
loop_
_entity_poly.entity_id
_entity_poly.type
_entity_poly.pdbx_seq_one_letter_code
_entity_poly.pdbx_strand_id
1 'polypeptide(L)'
;MPPEIENSGVVPKLEILMLIDMPDLVTIGFEGGIILERIELLILNNCPLLVNIMPSSVSLDHLTSLEVVNCGRLKMLMSLSAAKGLVQLNSMKVIKCDSMEEIVENENG
;
A
#
# COMPACT_ATOMS: atom_id res chain seq x y z
N MET A 1 32.76 -2.39 23.06
CA MET A 1 31.66 -1.93 22.19
C MET A 1 32.00 -2.38 20.79
N PRO A 2 31.20 -3.25 20.15
CA PRO A 2 31.39 -3.54 18.73
C PRO A 2 31.07 -2.28 17.91
N PRO A 3 31.73 -2.09 16.76
CA PRO A 3 31.48 -0.93 15.90
C PRO A 3 30.05 -1.02 15.33
N GLU A 4 29.35 0.11 15.37
CA GLU A 4 28.11 0.31 14.61
C GLU A 4 28.47 0.17 13.13
N ILE A 5 27.92 -0.86 12.49
CA ILE A 5 27.99 -0.99 11.05
C ILE A 5 27.02 0.07 10.51
N GLU A 6 27.55 1.25 10.15
CA GLU A 6 26.84 2.19 9.29
C GLU A 6 26.61 1.49 7.96
N ASN A 7 25.48 0.79 7.84
CA ASN A 7 24.99 0.34 6.56
C ASN A 7 24.66 1.61 5.76
N SER A 8 25.62 2.04 4.94
CA SER A 8 25.41 2.89 3.78
C SER A 8 24.57 2.09 2.75
N GLY A 9 23.34 1.76 3.14
CA GLY A 9 22.31 1.29 2.24
C GLY A 9 21.71 2.53 1.61
N VAL A 10 21.85 2.67 0.29
CA VAL A 10 21.08 3.64 -0.48
C VAL A 10 19.61 3.36 -0.18
N VAL A 11 19.00 4.16 0.68
CA VAL A 11 17.54 4.07 0.90
C VAL A 11 16.92 4.60 -0.39
N PRO A 12 16.20 3.77 -1.16
CA PRO A 12 15.53 4.25 -2.35
C PRO A 12 14.59 5.40 -1.97
N LYS A 13 14.74 6.55 -2.65
CA LYS A 13 13.85 7.72 -2.52
C LYS A 13 12.60 7.52 -3.39
N LEU A 14 11.92 6.40 -3.21
CA LEU A 14 10.74 6.08 -4.00
C LEU A 14 9.54 6.80 -3.39
N GLU A 15 9.01 7.80 -4.09
CA GLU A 15 7.82 8.58 -3.69
C GLU A 15 6.57 8.17 -4.47
N ILE A 16 6.76 7.63 -5.68
CA ILE A 16 5.67 7.22 -6.56
C ILE A 16 5.84 5.74 -6.90
N LEU A 17 4.81 4.95 -6.64
CA LEU A 17 4.73 3.56 -7.07
C LEU A 17 3.51 3.37 -7.96
N MET A 18 3.75 2.93 -9.20
CA MET A 18 2.71 2.59 -10.16
C MET A 18 2.88 1.13 -10.59
N LEU A 19 1.85 0.32 -10.35
CA LEU A 19 1.78 -1.07 -10.81
C LEU A 19 0.61 -1.17 -11.79
N ILE A 20 0.94 -1.40 -13.06
CA ILE A 20 -0.01 -1.32 -14.18
C ILE A 20 0.07 -2.62 -14.97
N ASP A 21 -1.09 -3.19 -15.29
CA ASP A 21 -1.21 -4.39 -16.14
C ASP A 21 -0.37 -5.55 -15.62
N MET A 22 -0.48 -5.83 -14.31
CA MET A 22 0.22 -6.91 -13.64
C MET A 22 -0.75 -8.06 -13.34
N PRO A 23 -1.07 -8.93 -14.34
CA PRO A 23 -2.10 -9.95 -14.20
C PRO A 23 -1.79 -10.97 -13.11
N ASP A 24 -0.50 -11.25 -12.90
CA ASP A 24 -0.04 -12.29 -11.97
C ASP A 24 0.37 -11.76 -10.59
N LEU A 25 0.28 -10.44 -10.36
CA LEU A 25 0.67 -9.84 -9.07
C LEU A 25 -0.35 -10.16 -7.99
N VAL A 26 0.06 -10.95 -7.01
CA VAL A 26 -0.79 -11.36 -5.88
C VAL A 26 -0.59 -10.46 -4.67
N THR A 27 0.64 -10.04 -4.39
CA THR A 27 1.03 -9.20 -3.26
C THR A 27 2.15 -8.25 -3.66
N ILE A 28 2.27 -7.11 -2.98
CA ILE A 28 3.33 -6.11 -3.27
C ILE A 28 4.64 -6.43 -2.50
N GLY A 29 4.62 -7.38 -1.55
CA GLY A 29 5.84 -7.96 -0.97
C GLY A 29 6.63 -7.03 -0.04
N PHE A 30 6.00 -6.05 0.61
CA PHE A 30 6.67 -5.14 1.54
C PHE A 30 6.93 -5.77 2.92
N GLU A 31 7.66 -6.88 2.97
CA GLU A 31 8.24 -7.33 4.25
C GLU A 31 9.43 -6.42 4.58
N GLY A 32 9.19 -5.43 5.46
CA GLY A 32 10.23 -4.54 5.98
C GLY A 32 9.92 -3.06 6.00
N GLY A 33 8.73 -2.61 5.57
CA GLY A 33 8.16 -1.26 5.83
C GLY A 33 8.84 -0.05 5.17
N ILE A 34 10.16 -0.04 5.02
CA ILE A 34 10.96 1.17 4.71
C ILE A 34 10.61 1.79 3.34
N ILE A 35 10.21 0.96 2.36
CA ILE A 35 9.89 1.47 1.01
C ILE A 35 8.55 2.21 1.00
N LEU A 36 7.57 1.76 1.77
CA LEU A 36 6.23 2.34 1.79
C LEU A 36 6.13 3.60 2.65
N GLU A 37 7.02 3.75 3.64
CA GLU A 37 7.05 4.91 4.53
C GLU A 37 7.31 6.23 3.80
N ARG A 38 7.76 6.22 2.54
CA ARG A 38 8.05 7.43 1.74
C ARG A 38 7.13 7.60 0.53
N ILE A 39 6.24 6.64 0.28
CA ILE A 39 5.35 6.72 -0.88
C ILE A 39 4.31 7.80 -0.64
N GLU A 40 4.26 8.77 -1.54
CA GLU A 40 3.25 9.82 -1.59
C GLU A 40 2.09 9.46 -2.52
N LEU A 41 2.39 8.71 -3.59
CA LEU A 41 1.41 8.30 -4.60
C LEU A 41 1.52 6.80 -4.88
N LEU A 42 0.43 6.08 -4.61
CA LEU A 42 0.28 4.67 -4.96
C LEU A 42 -0.82 4.51 -6.02
N ILE A 43 -0.46 3.96 -7.17
CA ILE A 43 -1.38 3.64 -8.26
C ILE A 43 -1.32 2.15 -8.56
N LEU A 44 -2.47 1.51 -8.50
CA LEU A 44 -2.69 0.10 -8.84
C LEU A 44 -3.73 0.06 -9.95
N ASN A 45 -3.33 -0.34 -11.15
CA ASN A 45 -4.22 -0.41 -12.30
C ASN A 45 -4.13 -1.77 -12.97
N ASN A 46 -5.27 -2.45 -13.09
CA ASN A 46 -5.37 -3.74 -13.74
C ASN A 46 -4.44 -4.80 -13.11
N CYS A 47 -4.56 -4.94 -11.78
CA CYS A 47 -3.91 -5.98 -10.99
C CYS A 47 -4.98 -6.97 -10.49
N PRO A 48 -5.55 -7.83 -11.35
CA PRO A 48 -6.74 -8.62 -11.05
C PRO A 48 -6.51 -9.68 -9.95
N LEU A 49 -5.26 -10.13 -9.74
CA LEU A 49 -4.93 -11.11 -8.71
C LEU A 49 -4.52 -10.49 -7.36
N LEU A 50 -4.41 -9.17 -7.28
CA LEU A 50 -3.99 -8.49 -6.06
C LEU A 50 -5.06 -8.64 -4.98
N VAL A 51 -4.69 -9.26 -3.86
CA VAL A 51 -5.63 -9.56 -2.75
C VAL A 51 -5.48 -8.60 -1.57
N ASN A 52 -4.33 -7.95 -1.43
CA ASN A 52 -4.08 -6.98 -0.36
C ASN A 52 -3.10 -5.91 -0.84
N ILE A 53 -3.34 -4.67 -0.43
CA ILE A 53 -2.45 -3.53 -0.68
C ILE A 53 -1.53 -3.29 0.52
N MET A 54 -2.03 -3.50 1.75
CA MET A 54 -1.39 -2.99 2.97
C MET A 54 -1.26 -4.06 4.05
N PRO A 55 -0.03 -4.42 4.48
CA PRO A 55 0.17 -5.16 5.71
C PRO A 55 -0.22 -4.29 6.92
N SER A 56 -0.76 -4.91 7.96
CA SER A 56 -1.22 -4.26 9.20
C SER A 56 -0.11 -3.56 10.02
N SER A 57 1.15 -3.65 9.61
CA SER A 57 2.33 -3.18 10.34
C SER A 57 3.11 -2.04 9.67
N VAL A 58 2.61 -1.48 8.57
CA VAL A 58 3.33 -0.45 7.80
C VAL A 58 2.75 0.93 8.04
N SER A 59 3.62 1.89 8.42
CA SER A 59 3.26 3.30 8.49
C SER A 59 3.28 3.92 7.10
N LEU A 60 2.23 4.68 6.77
CA LEU A 60 2.02 5.31 5.46
C LEU A 60 1.83 6.81 5.63
N ASP A 61 2.57 7.39 6.57
CA ASP A 61 2.40 8.77 7.02
C ASP A 61 2.59 9.79 5.90
N HIS A 62 3.29 9.43 4.83
CA HIS A 62 3.56 10.30 3.68
C HIS A 62 2.58 10.09 2.51
N LEU A 63 1.71 9.07 2.55
CA LEU A 63 0.81 8.78 1.44
C LEU A 63 -0.25 9.87 1.33
N THR A 64 -0.23 10.59 0.22
CA THR A 64 -1.16 11.69 -0.08
C THR A 64 -2.27 11.26 -1.02
N SER A 65 -1.98 10.32 -1.93
CA SER A 65 -2.88 9.87 -2.99
C SER A 65 -2.84 8.35 -3.20
N LEU A 66 -4.03 7.73 -3.21
CA LEU A 66 -4.22 6.31 -3.51
C LEU A 66 -5.22 6.15 -4.68
N GLU A 67 -4.79 5.50 -5.75
CA GLU A 67 -5.66 5.13 -6.88
C GLU A 67 -5.62 3.61 -7.12
N VAL A 68 -6.80 2.99 -7.12
CA VAL A 68 -6.99 1.56 -7.36
C VAL A 68 -8.05 1.38 -8.44
N VAL A 69 -7.65 0.82 -9.58
CA VAL A 69 -8.49 0.68 -10.77
C VAL A 69 -8.43 -0.75 -11.28
N ASN A 70 -9.59 -1.37 -11.49
CA ASN A 70 -9.68 -2.70 -12.11
C ASN A 70 -8.94 -3.83 -11.34
N CYS A 71 -8.94 -3.78 -10.00
CA CYS A 71 -8.34 -4.80 -9.13
C CYS A 71 -9.40 -5.77 -8.62
N GLY A 72 -9.78 -6.73 -9.46
CA GLY A 72 -11.00 -7.52 -9.29
C GLY A 72 -11.06 -8.50 -8.11
N ARG A 73 -9.93 -8.86 -7.47
CA ARG A 73 -9.91 -9.75 -6.29
C ARG A 73 -9.74 -9.02 -4.96
N LEU A 74 -9.55 -7.70 -4.99
CA LEU A 74 -9.31 -6.92 -3.80
C LEU A 74 -10.62 -6.76 -3.03
N LYS A 75 -10.70 -7.34 -1.83
CA LYS A 75 -11.87 -7.29 -0.95
C LYS A 75 -11.90 -6.06 -0.04
N MET A 76 -10.70 -5.57 0.31
CA MET A 76 -10.49 -4.40 1.15
C MET A 76 -9.22 -3.66 0.79
N LEU A 77 -9.17 -2.34 1.02
CA LEU A 77 -7.95 -1.57 0.80
C LEU A 77 -6.99 -1.65 1.98
N MET A 78 -7.51 -1.53 3.20
CA MET A 78 -6.70 -1.34 4.41
C MET A 78 -7.48 -1.74 5.67
N SER A 79 -6.77 -2.01 6.75
CA SER A 79 -7.38 -2.20 8.07
C SER A 79 -7.61 -0.86 8.78
N LEU A 80 -8.46 -0.84 9.82
CA LEU A 80 -8.68 0.35 10.63
C LEU A 80 -7.38 0.89 11.26
N SER A 81 -6.48 0.01 11.69
CA SER A 81 -5.18 0.41 12.23
C SER A 81 -4.29 1.08 11.18
N ALA A 82 -4.26 0.55 9.95
CA ALA A 82 -3.53 1.18 8.84
C ALA A 82 -4.15 2.54 8.45
N ALA A 83 -5.49 2.63 8.43
CA ALA A 83 -6.21 3.87 8.09
C ALA A 83 -5.89 5.02 9.06
N LYS A 84 -5.66 4.72 10.35
CA LYS A 84 -5.26 5.72 11.35
C LYS A 84 -3.89 6.34 11.08
N GLY A 85 -3.00 5.62 10.39
CA GLY A 85 -1.67 6.11 9.99
C GLY A 85 -1.68 6.96 8.72
N LEU A 86 -2.78 7.00 7.97
CA LEU A 86 -2.90 7.77 6.72
C LEU A 86 -3.21 9.25 6.96
N VAL A 87 -2.41 9.91 7.80
CA VAL A 87 -2.66 11.28 8.28
C VAL A 87 -2.53 12.36 7.19
N GLN A 88 -1.83 12.08 6.08
CA GLN A 88 -1.65 13.00 4.96
C GLN A 88 -2.52 12.67 3.73
N LEU A 89 -3.28 11.57 3.76
CA LEU A 89 -4.07 11.13 2.62
C LEU A 89 -5.20 12.13 2.34
N ASN A 90 -5.15 12.77 1.18
CA ASN A 90 -6.14 13.77 0.76
C ASN A 90 -6.94 13.35 -0.48
N SER A 91 -6.45 12.35 -1.22
CA SER A 91 -7.11 11.83 -2.41
C SER A 91 -7.16 10.31 -2.39
N MET A 92 -8.35 9.75 -2.57
CA MET A 92 -8.56 8.32 -2.71
C MET A 92 -9.53 8.04 -3.86
N LYS A 93 -9.16 7.11 -4.74
CA LYS A 93 -9.94 6.72 -5.90
C LYS A 93 -9.97 5.21 -6.04
N VAL A 94 -11.17 4.64 -6.04
CA VAL A 94 -11.40 3.21 -6.27
C VAL A 94 -12.41 3.05 -7.39
N ILE A 95 -12.03 2.35 -8.46
CA ILE A 95 -12.86 2.21 -9.66
C ILE A 95 -12.83 0.76 -10.14
N LYS A 96 -14.00 0.19 -10.47
CA LYS A 96 -14.13 -1.15 -11.07
C LYS A 96 -13.40 -2.25 -10.27
N CYS A 97 -13.52 -2.21 -8.94
CA CYS A 97 -12.97 -3.24 -8.06
C CYS A 97 -14.14 -4.11 -7.56
N ASP A 98 -14.59 -5.04 -8.40
CA ASP A 98 -15.90 -5.67 -8.27
C ASP A 98 -16.06 -6.56 -7.02
N SER A 99 -14.96 -7.08 -6.45
CA SER A 99 -14.98 -7.87 -5.20
C SER A 99 -14.81 -7.02 -3.94
N MET A 100 -14.72 -5.68 -4.05
CA MET A 100 -14.52 -4.81 -2.90
C MET A 100 -15.76 -4.82 -2.00
N GLU A 101 -15.60 -5.31 -0.78
CA GLU A 101 -16.67 -5.38 0.23
C GLU A 101 -16.62 -4.18 1.17
N GLU A 102 -15.42 -3.80 1.62
CA GLU A 102 -15.19 -2.68 2.53
C GLU A 102 -13.95 -1.89 2.12
N ILE A 103 -13.94 -0.57 2.30
CA ILE A 103 -12.73 0.23 2.05
C ILE A 103 -11.75 0.11 3.23
N VAL A 104 -12.27 0.16 4.45
CA VAL A 104 -11.52 0.03 5.71
C VAL A 104 -12.13 -1.11 6.51
N GLU A 105 -11.35 -2.14 6.81
CA GLU A 105 -11.77 -3.28 7.63
C GLU A 105 -12.02 -2.83 9.07
N ASN A 106 -13.19 -3.18 9.61
CA ASN A 106 -13.49 -2.96 11.02
C ASN A 106 -12.91 -4.09 11.89
N GLU A 107 -11.80 -3.82 12.58
CA GLU A 107 -11.08 -4.78 13.44
C GLU A 107 -11.83 -5.16 14.75
N ASN A 108 -13.08 -4.71 14.94
CA ASN A 108 -13.88 -4.93 16.15
C ASN A 108 -14.99 -5.99 15.98
N GLY A 109 -14.68 -7.14 15.35
CA GLY A 109 -15.56 -8.31 15.24
C GLY A 109 -15.12 -9.47 16.13
#